data_AF-A0A7C4VWD2-F1
#
_entry.id   AF-A0A7C4VWD2-F1
#
_cell.length_a   1.000
_cell.length_b   1.000
_cell.length_c   1.000
_cell.angle_alpha   90.00
_cell.angle_beta   90.00
_cell.angle_gamma   90.00
#
_symmetry.space_group_name_H-M   'P 1'
#
loop_
_entity.id
_entity.type
_entity.pdbx_description
1 polymer ?
#
loop_
_entity_poly.entity_id
_entity_poly.type
_entity_poly.pdbx_seq_one_letter_code
_entity_poly.pdbx_strand_id
1 'polypeptide(L)'
;MSSGYMEELKITTPLLIWAIVITAILTALGNLFIFFLPWPFSCNMNAGTTISTPGFEMLGMPFVMSLIIALLMRIPSAKKYLSAGVLVLLYTTALAASAFANTNSPWREIYALMTARLATAESVMVYVPEFVSPPREAAEVLIRGAGSVTAIPWNKFIPVMVWWFFMFAFFAGISIGLASIFRRQWMDVEMLPYPQITVAYSAIMGAGEVSNPKWAGRWAFILGFIVGLGLELIRAGILFFPWFPDIYSIRSNTCGGSVTHWLSFPGTTWHYGLTKLTPVYALLLLAPLHSLFSIVFWGIVYEIASAVAVALGYYTGYVDMGFCGKSWCGQGTPFAEPPLAFGSLISGVMLGAFIMTIFHERHHIVMTLKMAFGGVRDTKVEAEEPMSYRSAWIILIVSFILLVALFTSTGMSVWASFVITLT
;
A
#
# COMPACT_ATOMS: atom_id res chain seq x y z
N MET A 1 -11.85 24.87 -20.77
CA MET A 1 -12.35 24.14 -19.60
C MET A 1 -13.20 25.13 -18.82
N SER A 2 -14.52 25.00 -18.88
CA SER A 2 -15.44 25.91 -18.20
C SER A 2 -15.39 25.68 -16.69
N SER A 3 -15.51 26.77 -15.95
CA SER A 3 -15.65 26.88 -14.50
C SER A 3 -16.93 26.21 -13.98
N GLY A 4 -17.05 24.90 -14.19
CA GLY A 4 -18.07 24.09 -13.54
C GLY A 4 -17.69 23.95 -12.08
N TYR A 5 -18.42 24.66 -11.23
CA TYR A 5 -18.49 24.41 -9.80
C TYR A 5 -18.38 22.90 -9.54
N MET A 6 -17.33 22.48 -8.82
CA MET A 6 -17.28 21.13 -8.25
C MET A 6 -18.53 20.99 -7.40
N GLU A 7 -19.49 20.18 -7.84
CA GLU A 7 -20.72 19.93 -7.09
C GLU A 7 -20.32 19.28 -5.77
N GLU A 8 -20.41 20.03 -4.67
CA GLU A 8 -20.06 19.54 -3.34
C GLU A 8 -20.95 18.34 -3.02
N LEU A 9 -20.36 17.14 -2.98
CA LEU A 9 -21.08 15.94 -2.64
C LEU A 9 -21.48 16.00 -1.16
N LYS A 10 -22.73 16.37 -0.88
CA LYS A 10 -23.24 16.35 0.49
C LYS A 10 -23.30 14.91 1.01
N ILE A 11 -22.52 14.65 2.07
CA ILE A 11 -22.56 13.37 2.76
C ILE A 11 -23.90 13.27 3.49
N THR A 12 -24.76 12.36 3.03
CA THR A 12 -26.06 12.08 3.65
C THR A 12 -26.03 10.72 4.35
N THR A 13 -26.90 10.50 5.33
CA THR A 13 -27.00 9.20 6.02
C THR A 13 -27.24 8.02 5.06
N PRO A 14 -28.13 8.12 4.04
CA PRO A 14 -28.29 7.05 3.05
C PRO A 14 -27.01 6.76 2.28
N LEU A 15 -26.23 7.79 1.92
CA LEU A 15 -24.96 7.64 1.23
C LEU A 15 -23.94 6.89 2.08
N LEU A 16 -23.85 7.22 3.37
CA LEU A 16 -22.99 6.52 4.33
C LEU A 16 -23.41 5.06 4.53
N ILE A 17 -24.72 4.80 4.65
CA ILE A 17 -25.24 3.43 4.73
C ILE A 17 -24.81 2.64 3.50
N TRP A 18 -24.95 3.21 2.30
CA TRP A 18 -24.50 2.55 1.08
C TRP A 18 -22.99 2.33 1.04
N ALA A 19 -22.18 3.29 1.47
CA ALA A 19 -20.73 3.12 1.57
C ALA A 19 -20.36 1.96 2.51
N ILE A 20 -21.02 1.85 3.67
CA ILE A 20 -20.83 0.74 4.62
C ILE A 20 -21.22 -0.59 3.98
N VAL A 21 -22.40 -0.66 3.36
CA VAL A 21 -22.90 -1.88 2.71
C VAL A 21 -21.96 -2.32 1.59
N ILE A 22 -21.56 -1.40 0.72
CA ILE A 22 -20.64 -1.68 -0.39
C ILE A 22 -19.28 -2.13 0.14
N THR A 23 -18.74 -1.46 1.16
CA THR A 23 -17.47 -1.86 1.80
C THR A 23 -17.59 -3.28 2.33
N ALA A 24 -18.64 -3.59 3.09
CA ALA A 24 -18.84 -4.92 3.66
C ALA A 24 -18.94 -6.01 2.58
N ILE A 25 -19.68 -5.75 1.49
CA ILE A 25 -19.81 -6.68 0.37
C ILE A 25 -18.46 -6.87 -0.33
N LEU A 26 -17.76 -5.78 -0.68
CA LEU A 26 -16.47 -5.85 -1.35
C LEU A 26 -15.42 -6.57 -0.49
N THR A 27 -15.38 -6.28 0.81
CA THR A 27 -14.49 -6.97 1.75
C THR A 27 -14.84 -8.45 1.87
N ALA A 28 -16.12 -8.82 1.98
CA ALA A 28 -16.54 -10.23 2.03
C ALA A 28 -16.18 -10.98 0.75
N LEU A 29 -16.49 -10.43 -0.42
CA LEU A 29 -16.17 -11.02 -1.72
C LEU A 29 -14.66 -11.12 -1.94
N GLY A 30 -13.91 -10.08 -1.57
CA GLY A 30 -12.45 -10.07 -1.66
C GLY A 30 -11.80 -11.13 -0.77
N ASN A 31 -12.27 -11.29 0.46
CA ASN A 31 -11.77 -12.31 1.38
C ASN A 31 -12.19 -13.72 0.95
N LEU A 32 -13.40 -13.90 0.42
CA LEU A 32 -13.84 -15.18 -0.14
C LEU A 32 -12.96 -15.57 -1.33
N PHE A 33 -12.70 -14.62 -2.25
CA PHE A 33 -11.80 -14.83 -3.37
C PHE A 33 -10.41 -15.24 -2.90
N ILE A 34 -9.85 -14.52 -1.93
CA ILE A 34 -8.54 -14.83 -1.32
C ILE A 34 -8.51 -16.23 -0.70
N PHE A 35 -9.55 -16.62 0.03
CA PHE A 35 -9.61 -17.92 0.67
C PHE A 35 -9.50 -19.08 -0.32
N PHE A 36 -10.06 -18.90 -1.53
CA PHE A 36 -9.99 -19.88 -2.60
C PHE A 36 -8.77 -19.72 -3.51
N LEU A 37 -7.89 -18.74 -3.27
CA LEU A 37 -6.63 -18.66 -3.98
C LEU A 37 -5.67 -19.74 -3.48
N PRO A 38 -5.12 -20.59 -4.36
CA PRO A 38 -3.95 -21.40 -4.04
C PRO A 38 -2.86 -20.57 -3.35
N TRP A 39 -2.18 -21.17 -2.37
CA TRP A 39 -1.11 -20.52 -1.59
C TRP A 39 -0.12 -19.67 -2.42
N PRO A 40 0.38 -20.13 -3.58
CA PRO A 40 1.17 -19.31 -4.49
C PRO A 40 0.57 -17.93 -4.82
N PHE A 41 -0.74 -17.86 -5.00
CA PHE A 41 -1.45 -16.68 -5.54
C PHE A 41 -1.92 -15.72 -4.44
N SER A 42 -1.94 -16.20 -3.20
CA SER A 42 -2.35 -15.43 -2.03
C SER A 42 -1.53 -14.14 -1.84
N CYS A 43 -0.23 -14.12 -2.19
CA CYS A 43 0.62 -12.95 -1.99
C CYS A 43 0.48 -11.87 -3.08
N ASN A 44 0.01 -12.20 -4.29
CA ASN A 44 0.21 -11.36 -5.49
C ASN A 44 -1.01 -11.26 -6.42
N MET A 45 -2.03 -12.06 -6.18
CA MET A 45 -3.34 -11.94 -6.82
C MET A 45 -4.41 -11.70 -5.78
N ASN A 46 -4.06 -11.15 -4.61
CA ASN A 46 -5.07 -10.79 -3.63
C ASN A 46 -5.77 -9.50 -4.08
N ALA A 47 -7.05 -9.37 -3.74
CA ALA A 47 -7.84 -8.22 -4.18
C ALA A 47 -7.35 -6.89 -3.56
N GLY A 48 -6.63 -7.00 -2.45
CA GLY A 48 -6.16 -5.91 -1.63
C GLY A 48 -4.86 -5.24 -2.11
N THR A 49 -3.99 -5.99 -2.79
CA THR A 49 -2.64 -5.66 -3.26
C THR A 49 -2.41 -6.45 -4.55
N THR A 50 -2.95 -5.92 -5.64
CA THR A 50 -2.79 -6.53 -6.98
C THR A 50 -1.39 -6.37 -7.54
N ILE A 51 -0.64 -5.37 -7.07
CA ILE A 51 0.76 -5.11 -7.43
C ILE A 51 1.52 -4.85 -6.14
N SER A 52 2.16 -5.90 -5.63
CA SER A 52 3.04 -5.86 -4.47
C SER A 52 4.45 -5.45 -4.92
N THR A 53 4.65 -4.14 -5.10
CA THR A 53 6.00 -3.56 -5.26
C THR A 53 6.39 -2.87 -3.95
N PRO A 54 7.56 -3.17 -3.36
CA PRO A 54 8.05 -2.45 -2.19
C PRO A 54 8.03 -0.93 -2.45
N GLY A 55 7.31 -0.18 -1.61
CA GLY A 55 7.15 1.28 -1.75
C GLY A 55 6.06 1.74 -2.72
N PHE A 56 5.39 0.84 -3.45
CA PHE A 56 4.27 1.16 -4.33
C PHE A 56 3.26 0.00 -4.40
N GLU A 57 2.36 -0.07 -3.44
CA GLU A 57 1.30 -1.08 -3.41
C GLU A 57 0.05 -0.55 -4.12
N MET A 58 -0.29 -1.11 -5.30
CA MET A 58 -1.56 -0.77 -5.92
C MET A 58 -2.68 -1.66 -5.37
N LEU A 59 -3.63 -0.99 -4.73
CA LEU A 59 -4.86 -1.59 -4.24
C LEU A 59 -5.76 -1.98 -5.43
N GLY A 60 -6.21 -3.24 -5.46
CA GLY A 60 -6.86 -3.84 -6.63
C GLY A 60 -8.34 -3.54 -6.78
N MET A 61 -9.07 -3.49 -5.66
CA MET A 61 -10.53 -3.26 -5.66
C MET A 61 -10.98 -1.99 -6.40
N PRO A 62 -10.28 -0.84 -6.35
CA PRO A 62 -10.64 0.31 -7.16
C PRO A 62 -10.66 0.04 -8.68
N PHE A 63 -9.77 -0.82 -9.19
CA PHE A 63 -9.74 -1.14 -10.62
C PHE A 63 -10.89 -2.08 -11.02
N VAL A 64 -11.23 -3.03 -10.15
CA VAL A 64 -12.44 -3.86 -10.32
C VAL A 64 -13.68 -2.96 -10.33
N MET A 65 -13.76 -2.00 -9.41
CA MET A 65 -14.85 -1.04 -9.35
C MET A 65 -14.93 -0.19 -10.62
N SER A 66 -13.79 0.26 -11.16
CA SER A 66 -13.74 0.98 -12.44
C SER A 66 -14.29 0.16 -13.62
N LEU A 67 -14.05 -1.15 -13.66
CA LEU A 67 -14.65 -2.04 -14.66
C LEU A 67 -16.17 -2.17 -14.49
N ILE A 68 -16.64 -2.32 -13.25
CA ILE A 68 -18.08 -2.36 -12.94
C ILE A 68 -18.74 -1.04 -13.34
N ILE A 69 -18.13 0.10 -12.98
CA ILE A 69 -18.58 1.44 -13.38
C ILE A 69 -18.63 1.54 -14.91
N ALA A 70 -17.60 1.10 -15.62
CA ALA A 70 -17.56 1.13 -17.07
C ALA A 70 -18.73 0.35 -17.70
N LEU A 71 -19.09 -0.81 -17.13
CA LEU A 71 -20.26 -1.58 -17.54
C LEU A 71 -21.57 -0.86 -17.20
N LEU A 72 -21.72 -0.34 -15.97
CA LEU A 72 -22.92 0.37 -15.55
C LEU A 72 -23.16 1.65 -16.36
N MET A 73 -22.11 2.34 -16.78
CA MET A 73 -22.18 3.52 -17.66
C MET A 73 -22.78 3.18 -19.04
N ARG A 74 -22.77 1.91 -19.45
CA ARG A 74 -23.43 1.44 -20.69
C ARG A 74 -24.93 1.23 -20.54
N ILE A 75 -25.43 1.14 -19.31
CA ILE A 75 -26.84 0.92 -19.01
C ILE A 75 -27.50 2.30 -18.81
N PRO A 76 -28.41 2.76 -19.69
CA PRO A 76 -28.97 4.12 -19.61
C PRO A 76 -29.67 4.42 -18.28
N SER A 77 -30.33 3.42 -17.68
CA SER A 77 -31.02 3.56 -16.39
C SER A 77 -30.07 3.70 -15.19
N ALA A 78 -28.86 3.17 -15.28
CA ALA A 78 -27.83 3.28 -14.25
C ALA A 78 -26.97 4.54 -14.43
N LYS A 79 -26.65 4.91 -15.68
CA LYS A 79 -25.83 6.07 -16.03
C LYS A 79 -26.30 7.37 -15.38
N LYS A 80 -27.61 7.59 -15.26
CA LYS A 80 -28.18 8.80 -14.64
C LYS A 80 -27.83 8.99 -13.16
N TYR A 81 -27.40 7.93 -12.47
CA TYR A 81 -27.02 7.97 -11.05
C TYR A 81 -25.49 8.03 -10.85
N LEU A 82 -24.69 7.91 -11.91
CA LEU A 82 -23.22 7.91 -11.85
C LEU A 82 -22.67 9.34 -12.06
N SER A 83 -22.92 10.23 -11.11
CA SER A 83 -22.31 11.56 -11.09
C SER A 83 -20.83 11.49 -10.68
N ALA A 84 -20.05 12.55 -10.97
CA ALA A 84 -18.63 12.61 -10.61
C ALA A 84 -18.40 12.38 -9.10
N GLY A 85 -19.22 12.97 -8.23
CA GLY A 85 -19.14 12.75 -6.79
C GLY A 85 -19.40 11.30 -6.38
N VAL A 86 -20.40 10.64 -6.99
CA VAL A 86 -20.69 9.22 -6.73
C VAL A 86 -19.54 8.33 -7.21
N LEU A 87 -18.91 8.64 -8.35
CA LEU A 87 -17.76 7.89 -8.85
C LEU A 87 -16.56 7.99 -7.91
N VAL A 88 -16.27 9.20 -7.40
CA VAL A 88 -15.22 9.41 -6.39
C VAL A 88 -15.52 8.61 -5.13
N LEU A 89 -16.76 8.65 -4.63
CA LEU A 89 -17.15 7.88 -3.45
C LEU A 89 -16.98 6.38 -3.66
N LEU A 90 -17.44 5.84 -4.80
CA LEU A 90 -17.30 4.42 -5.13
C LEU A 90 -15.83 4.01 -5.21
N TYR A 91 -14.99 4.86 -5.80
CA TYR A 91 -13.55 4.65 -5.86
C TYR A 91 -12.92 4.62 -4.46
N THR A 92 -13.19 5.62 -3.62
CA THR A 92 -12.68 5.68 -2.24
C THR A 92 -13.18 4.53 -1.38
N THR A 93 -14.44 4.13 -1.55
CA THR A 93 -15.04 2.98 -0.87
C THR A 93 -14.35 1.67 -1.28
N ALA A 94 -14.11 1.48 -2.57
CA ALA A 94 -13.36 0.33 -3.07
C ALA A 94 -11.90 0.34 -2.60
N LEU A 95 -11.26 1.51 -2.52
CA LEU A 95 -9.91 1.68 -1.99
C LEU A 95 -9.84 1.25 -0.52
N ALA A 96 -10.78 1.73 0.30
CA ALA A 96 -10.89 1.35 1.70
C ALA A 96 -11.17 -0.16 1.86
N ALA A 97 -12.11 -0.71 1.08
CA ALA A 97 -12.41 -2.14 1.10
C ALA A 97 -11.20 -3.01 0.73
N SER A 98 -10.36 -2.54 -0.20
CA SER A 98 -9.11 -3.20 -0.61
C SER A 98 -8.15 -3.41 0.57
N ALA A 99 -8.04 -2.41 1.46
CA ALA A 99 -7.18 -2.51 2.63
C ALA A 99 -7.63 -3.61 3.61
N PHE A 100 -8.90 -4.03 3.56
CA PHE A 100 -9.45 -5.13 4.37
C PHE A 100 -9.61 -6.45 3.61
N ALA A 101 -9.40 -6.43 2.30
CA ALA A 101 -9.48 -7.57 1.39
C ALA A 101 -8.08 -7.97 0.91
N ASN A 102 -7.10 -8.03 1.81
CA ASN A 102 -5.70 -8.32 1.50
C ASN A 102 -5.19 -9.46 2.38
N THR A 103 -4.43 -10.41 1.82
CA THR A 103 -3.79 -11.46 2.62
C THR A 103 -2.81 -10.90 3.64
N ASN A 104 -2.17 -9.76 3.34
CA ASN A 104 -1.20 -9.12 4.22
C ASN A 104 -1.86 -8.31 5.35
N SER A 105 -2.88 -7.48 5.09
CA SER A 105 -3.54 -6.69 6.14
C SER A 105 -5.07 -6.71 5.97
N PRO A 106 -5.87 -6.89 7.02
CA PRO A 106 -5.49 -7.14 8.41
C PRO A 106 -5.00 -8.58 8.66
N TRP A 107 -5.11 -9.49 7.68
CA TRP A 107 -5.05 -10.93 7.94
C TRP A 107 -3.65 -11.54 8.12
N ARG A 108 -2.56 -10.86 7.78
CA ARG A 108 -1.19 -11.31 8.10
C ARG A 108 -0.55 -10.42 9.15
N GLU A 109 -0.52 -9.10 8.99
CA GLU A 109 0.17 -8.21 9.92
C GLU A 109 -0.55 -8.10 11.28
N ILE A 110 -1.88 -7.93 11.28
CA ILE A 110 -2.67 -7.85 12.53
C ILE A 110 -2.91 -9.26 13.09
N TYR A 111 -3.22 -10.24 12.23
CA TYR A 111 -3.40 -11.63 12.66
C TYR A 111 -2.10 -12.28 13.14
N ALA A 112 -0.94 -11.91 12.58
CA ALA A 112 0.37 -12.38 13.07
C ALA A 112 0.56 -12.02 14.53
N LEU A 113 0.00 -10.90 15.01
CA LEU A 113 0.09 -10.52 16.41
C LEU A 113 -1.06 -11.09 17.24
N MET A 114 -2.26 -11.30 16.67
CA MET A 114 -3.31 -12.09 17.33
C MET A 114 -2.93 -13.57 17.52
N THR A 115 -2.04 -14.09 16.66
CA THR A 115 -1.53 -15.47 16.71
C THR A 115 -0.04 -15.55 17.06
N ALA A 116 0.61 -14.42 17.39
CA ALA A 116 2.06 -14.36 17.61
C ALA A 116 2.51 -15.34 18.69
N ARG A 117 1.73 -15.46 19.77
CA ARG A 117 2.03 -16.41 20.85
C ARG A 117 2.04 -17.88 20.43
N LEU A 118 1.53 -18.22 19.25
CA LEU A 118 1.59 -19.58 18.70
C LEU A 118 2.90 -19.86 17.95
N ALA A 119 3.39 -18.86 17.21
CA ALA A 119 4.54 -18.98 16.33
C ALA A 119 5.86 -18.43 16.92
N THR A 120 5.78 -17.60 17.94
CA THR A 120 6.93 -16.94 18.56
C THR A 120 7.30 -17.60 19.89
N ALA A 121 8.60 -17.69 20.16
CA ALA A 121 9.11 -18.24 21.41
C ALA A 121 8.61 -17.46 22.63
N GLU A 122 8.34 -18.18 23.73
CA GLU A 122 7.84 -17.60 24.98
C GLU A 122 8.82 -16.57 25.57
N SER A 123 10.12 -16.76 25.36
CA SER A 123 11.18 -15.83 25.76
C SER A 123 11.05 -14.43 25.16
N VAL A 124 10.36 -14.29 24.03
CA VAL A 124 10.07 -13.00 23.39
C VAL A 124 8.68 -12.51 23.80
N MET A 125 7.69 -13.41 23.84
CA MET A 125 6.30 -13.05 24.11
C MET A 125 6.02 -12.64 25.56
N VAL A 126 6.95 -12.88 26.49
CA VAL A 126 6.88 -12.39 27.88
C VAL A 126 6.84 -10.85 27.95
N TYR A 127 7.43 -10.16 26.97
CA TYR A 127 7.46 -8.68 26.92
C TYR A 127 6.24 -8.08 26.21
N VAL A 128 5.38 -8.90 25.62
CA VAL A 128 4.18 -8.44 24.91
C VAL A 128 2.99 -8.55 25.85
N PRO A 129 2.21 -7.48 26.09
CA PRO A 129 1.01 -7.56 26.92
C PRO A 129 -0.13 -8.36 26.26
N GLU A 130 -1.00 -8.95 27.07
CA GLU A 130 -2.13 -9.76 26.58
C GLU A 130 -3.19 -8.96 25.82
N PHE A 131 -3.33 -7.67 26.10
CA PHE A 131 -4.23 -6.78 25.37
C PHE A 131 -3.65 -6.32 24.02
N VAL A 132 -2.39 -6.67 23.70
CA VAL A 132 -1.78 -6.46 22.37
C VAL A 132 -1.80 -7.75 21.57
N SER A 133 -1.49 -8.87 22.24
CA SER A 133 -1.50 -10.21 21.69
C SER A 133 -2.18 -11.17 22.68
N PRO A 134 -3.33 -11.76 22.33
CA PRO A 134 -4.15 -12.52 23.27
C PRO A 134 -3.38 -13.73 23.81
N PRO A 135 -3.78 -14.28 24.96
CA PRO A 135 -3.18 -15.49 25.52
C PRO A 135 -3.15 -16.63 24.51
N ARG A 136 -2.15 -17.51 24.64
CA ARG A 136 -1.91 -18.60 23.67
C ARG A 136 -3.16 -19.48 23.51
N GLU A 137 -3.84 -19.80 24.59
CA GLU A 137 -5.06 -20.61 24.56
C GLU A 137 -6.22 -19.95 23.83
N ALA A 138 -6.32 -18.61 23.86
CA ALA A 138 -7.31 -17.89 23.06
C ALA A 138 -6.92 -17.92 21.58
N ALA A 139 -5.64 -17.68 21.27
CA ALA A 139 -5.14 -17.73 19.90
C ALA A 139 -5.35 -19.12 19.26
N GLU A 140 -5.21 -20.23 20.01
CA GLU A 140 -5.48 -21.58 19.51
C GLU A 140 -6.92 -21.76 19.02
N VAL A 141 -7.89 -21.09 19.65
CA VAL A 141 -9.30 -21.13 19.25
C VAL A 141 -9.51 -20.53 17.85
N LEU A 142 -8.71 -19.53 17.46
CA LEU A 142 -8.79 -18.95 16.11
C LEU A 142 -8.34 -19.92 15.02
N ILE A 143 -7.38 -20.81 15.32
CA ILE A 143 -6.86 -21.80 14.36
C ILE A 143 -7.73 -23.05 14.35
N ARG A 144 -8.04 -23.60 15.53
CA ARG A 144 -8.80 -24.84 15.65
C ARG A 144 -10.28 -24.65 15.34
N GLY A 145 -10.76 -23.42 15.39
CA GLY A 145 -12.16 -23.06 15.29
C GLY A 145 -12.88 -23.23 16.62
N ALA A 146 -13.73 -22.27 16.96
CA ALA A 146 -14.54 -22.30 18.18
C ALA A 146 -15.80 -23.19 18.05
N GLY A 147 -16.13 -23.65 16.84
CA GLY A 147 -17.37 -24.39 16.55
C GLY A 147 -18.66 -23.55 16.58
N SER A 148 -18.67 -22.42 17.30
CA SER A 148 -19.76 -21.44 17.31
C SER A 148 -19.25 -20.04 17.66
N VAL A 149 -19.99 -19.01 17.25
CA VAL A 149 -19.66 -17.60 17.53
C VAL A 149 -19.66 -17.30 19.04
N THR A 150 -20.51 -17.99 19.80
CA THR A 150 -20.64 -17.81 21.26
C THR A 150 -19.53 -18.48 22.05
N ALA A 151 -18.86 -19.49 21.48
CA ALA A 151 -17.71 -20.17 22.11
C ALA A 151 -16.39 -19.41 21.94
N ILE A 152 -16.38 -18.32 21.16
CA ILE A 152 -15.20 -17.47 21.00
C ILE A 152 -14.98 -16.69 22.32
N PRO A 153 -13.77 -16.69 22.92
CA PRO A 153 -13.47 -15.93 24.13
C PRO A 153 -13.36 -14.42 23.82
N TRP A 154 -14.50 -13.79 23.54
CA TRP A 154 -14.61 -12.37 23.17
C TRP A 154 -13.99 -11.43 24.21
N ASN A 155 -14.05 -11.79 25.49
CA ASN A 155 -13.42 -11.03 26.57
C ASN A 155 -11.89 -10.93 26.42
N LYS A 156 -11.24 -11.91 25.78
CA LYS A 156 -9.81 -11.90 25.49
C LYS A 156 -9.49 -11.19 24.16
N PHE A 157 -10.37 -11.27 23.18
CA PHE A 157 -10.15 -10.65 21.87
C PHE A 157 -10.54 -9.18 21.79
N ILE A 158 -11.58 -8.73 22.47
CA ILE A 158 -12.05 -7.34 22.41
C ILE A 158 -10.95 -6.34 22.81
N PRO A 159 -10.20 -6.53 23.92
CA PRO A 159 -9.10 -5.63 24.26
C PRO A 159 -8.05 -5.52 23.14
N VAL A 160 -7.70 -6.65 22.54
CA VAL A 160 -6.77 -6.73 21.40
C VAL A 160 -7.30 -5.97 20.20
N MET A 161 -8.54 -6.25 19.78
CA MET A 161 -9.17 -5.57 18.65
C MET A 161 -9.26 -4.06 18.85
N VAL A 162 -9.59 -3.62 20.07
CA VAL A 162 -9.67 -2.20 20.42
C VAL A 162 -8.29 -1.55 20.36
N TRP A 163 -7.26 -2.19 20.91
CA TRP A 163 -5.89 -1.67 20.86
C TRP A 163 -5.40 -1.50 19.41
N TRP A 164 -5.60 -2.51 18.57
CA TRP A 164 -5.24 -2.46 17.14
C TRP A 164 -6.05 -1.42 16.36
N PHE A 165 -7.35 -1.32 16.64
CA PHE A 165 -8.19 -0.29 16.04
C PHE A 165 -7.66 1.10 16.37
N PHE A 166 -7.30 1.38 17.63
CA PHE A 166 -6.74 2.67 18.02
C PHE A 166 -5.37 2.92 17.41
N MET A 167 -4.50 1.92 17.35
CA MET A 167 -3.20 2.04 16.69
C MET A 167 -3.37 2.46 15.22
N PHE A 168 -4.24 1.78 14.48
CA PHE A 168 -4.54 2.12 13.09
C PHE A 168 -5.22 3.49 12.96
N ALA A 169 -6.21 3.80 13.81
CA ALA A 169 -6.94 5.06 13.76
C ALA A 169 -6.04 6.27 14.05
N PHE A 170 -5.15 6.18 15.03
CA PHE A 170 -4.20 7.25 15.34
C PHE A 170 -3.15 7.39 14.23
N PHE A 171 -2.64 6.29 13.68
CA PHE A 171 -1.74 6.34 12.53
C PHE A 171 -2.41 6.97 11.29
N ALA A 172 -3.68 6.62 11.03
CA ALA A 172 -4.48 7.23 9.97
C ALA A 172 -4.67 8.74 10.24
N GLY A 173 -4.90 9.14 11.49
CA GLY A 173 -4.97 10.55 11.89
C GLY A 173 -3.68 11.31 11.58
N ILE A 174 -2.52 10.78 11.97
CA ILE A 174 -1.21 11.35 11.62
C ILE A 174 -1.09 11.52 10.10
N SER A 175 -1.41 10.47 9.33
CA SER A 175 -1.33 10.49 7.88
C SER A 175 -2.26 11.54 7.24
N ILE A 176 -3.50 11.65 7.71
CA ILE A 176 -4.47 12.65 7.24
C ILE A 176 -3.99 14.07 7.56
N GLY A 177 -3.47 14.29 8.77
CA GLY A 177 -2.92 15.58 9.19
C GLY A 177 -1.74 16.01 8.32
N LEU A 178 -0.75 15.13 8.13
CA LEU A 178 0.42 15.40 7.27
C LEU A 178 0.01 15.65 5.82
N ALA A 179 -0.79 14.76 5.24
CA ALA A 179 -1.24 14.91 3.85
C ALA A 179 -2.02 16.21 3.64
N SER A 180 -2.82 16.65 4.62
CA SER A 180 -3.55 17.92 4.53
C SER A 180 -2.63 19.14 4.67
N ILE A 181 -1.61 19.09 5.54
CA ILE A 181 -0.64 20.20 5.70
C ILE A 181 0.21 20.37 4.44
N PHE A 182 0.66 19.27 3.84
CA PHE A 182 1.57 19.29 2.70
C PHE A 182 0.88 19.16 1.34
N ARG A 183 -0.45 18.99 1.29
CA ARG A 183 -1.21 18.82 0.03
C ARG A 183 -0.80 19.82 -1.02
N ARG A 184 -0.82 21.11 -0.68
CA ARG A 184 -0.46 22.20 -1.60
C ARG A 184 0.96 22.07 -2.15
N GLN A 185 1.92 21.77 -1.28
CA GLN A 185 3.32 21.64 -1.68
C GLN A 185 3.48 20.45 -2.62
N TRP A 186 2.96 19.27 -2.25
CA TRP A 186 3.10 18.07 -3.07
C TRP A 186 2.30 18.15 -4.38
N MET A 187 1.07 18.65 -4.36
CA MET A 187 0.18 18.62 -5.52
C MET A 187 0.29 19.85 -6.41
N ASP A 188 0.38 21.04 -5.84
CA ASP A 188 0.28 22.28 -6.63
C ASP A 188 1.66 22.86 -6.95
N VAL A 189 2.65 22.69 -6.06
CA VAL A 189 4.01 23.21 -6.24
C VAL A 189 4.91 22.17 -6.90
N GLU A 190 5.02 20.99 -6.30
CA GLU A 190 5.87 19.90 -6.78
C GLU A 190 5.21 19.06 -7.87
N MET A 191 3.88 19.20 -8.04
CA MET A 191 3.09 18.49 -9.05
C MET A 191 3.31 16.96 -9.00
N LEU A 192 3.42 16.38 -7.81
CA LEU A 192 3.56 14.94 -7.60
C LEU A 192 2.21 14.26 -7.82
N PRO A 193 1.99 13.58 -8.97
CA PRO A 193 0.71 12.94 -9.21
C PRO A 193 0.58 11.69 -8.34
N TYR A 194 -0.62 11.42 -7.81
CA TYR A 194 -0.95 10.13 -7.20
C TYR A 194 -1.10 9.06 -8.29
N PRO A 195 -0.12 8.18 -8.54
CA PRO A 195 -0.12 7.40 -9.78
C PRO A 195 -1.28 6.40 -9.83
N GLN A 196 -1.73 5.91 -8.68
CA GLN A 196 -2.91 5.05 -8.59
C GLN A 196 -4.21 5.75 -9.01
N ILE A 197 -4.37 7.02 -8.61
CA ILE A 197 -5.54 7.82 -9.00
C ILE A 197 -5.45 8.19 -10.47
N THR A 198 -4.27 8.55 -10.98
CA THR A 198 -4.05 8.86 -12.40
C THR A 198 -4.45 7.72 -13.32
N VAL A 199 -4.06 6.49 -12.99
CA VAL A 199 -4.44 5.29 -13.77
C VAL A 199 -5.96 5.09 -13.72
N ALA A 200 -6.55 5.17 -12.53
CA ALA A 200 -7.99 4.95 -12.36
C ALA A 200 -8.83 6.01 -13.08
N TYR A 201 -8.47 7.28 -12.96
CA TYR A 201 -9.09 8.39 -13.68
C TYR A 201 -9.01 8.20 -15.19
N SER A 202 -7.83 7.84 -15.71
CA SER A 202 -7.64 7.58 -17.15
C SER A 202 -8.48 6.40 -17.63
N ALA A 203 -8.62 5.35 -16.82
CA ALA A 203 -9.45 4.20 -17.15
C ALA A 203 -10.95 4.55 -17.23
N ILE A 204 -11.47 5.31 -16.25
CA ILE A 204 -12.87 5.76 -16.22
C ILE A 204 -13.16 6.68 -17.40
N MET A 205 -12.29 7.67 -17.65
CA MET A 205 -12.43 8.59 -18.79
C MET A 205 -12.38 7.85 -20.13
N GLY A 206 -11.42 6.94 -20.30
CA GLY A 206 -11.29 6.11 -21.50
C GLY A 206 -12.53 5.24 -21.73
N ALA A 207 -13.08 4.62 -20.68
CA ALA A 207 -14.29 3.82 -20.78
C ALA A 207 -15.53 4.63 -21.22
N GLY A 208 -15.61 5.91 -20.83
CA GLY A 208 -16.66 6.84 -21.26
C GLY A 208 -16.50 7.29 -22.71
N GLU A 209 -15.28 7.61 -23.14
CA GLU A 209 -14.99 8.16 -24.47
C GLU A 209 -14.74 7.09 -25.56
N VAL A 210 -14.53 5.82 -25.22
CA VAL A 210 -14.23 4.77 -26.22
C VAL A 210 -15.36 4.55 -27.25
N SER A 211 -16.59 4.95 -26.94
CA SER A 211 -17.71 4.97 -27.91
C SER A 211 -17.65 6.14 -28.89
N ASN A 212 -16.89 7.19 -28.58
CA ASN A 212 -16.74 8.35 -29.44
C ASN A 212 -15.70 8.05 -30.53
N PRO A 213 -16.10 7.87 -31.80
CA PRO A 213 -15.16 7.53 -32.87
C PRO A 213 -14.16 8.65 -33.18
N LYS A 214 -14.42 9.89 -32.73
CA LYS A 214 -13.52 11.03 -32.92
C LYS A 214 -12.48 11.18 -31.82
N TRP A 215 -12.54 10.37 -30.75
CA TRP A 215 -11.56 10.45 -29.68
C TRP A 215 -10.20 9.89 -30.16
N ALA A 216 -9.20 10.77 -30.23
CA ALA A 216 -7.86 10.41 -30.73
C ALA A 216 -7.20 9.26 -29.94
N GLY A 217 -7.49 9.16 -28.63
CA GLY A 217 -6.97 8.11 -27.76
C GLY A 217 -7.67 6.75 -27.88
N ARG A 218 -8.72 6.63 -28.71
CA ARG A 218 -9.59 5.43 -28.77
C ARG A 218 -8.83 4.16 -29.07
N TRP A 219 -8.02 4.15 -30.11
CA TRP A 219 -7.27 2.96 -30.51
C TRP A 219 -6.16 2.62 -29.52
N ALA A 220 -5.46 3.62 -28.97
CA ALA A 220 -4.45 3.40 -27.94
C ALA A 220 -5.07 2.75 -26.68
N PHE A 221 -6.24 3.22 -26.26
CA PHE A 221 -6.98 2.65 -25.14
C PHE A 221 -7.45 1.20 -25.40
N ILE A 222 -8.07 0.95 -26.56
CA ILE A 222 -8.54 -0.39 -26.94
C ILE A 222 -7.36 -1.37 -27.04
N LEU A 223 -6.29 -0.99 -27.74
CA LEU A 223 -5.10 -1.82 -27.90
C LEU A 223 -4.42 -2.07 -26.55
N GLY A 224 -4.27 -1.04 -25.72
CA GLY A 224 -3.72 -1.18 -24.37
C GLY A 224 -4.54 -2.14 -23.51
N PHE A 225 -5.88 -2.05 -23.57
CA PHE A 225 -6.77 -2.97 -22.87
C PHE A 225 -6.64 -4.41 -23.38
N ILE A 226 -6.66 -4.62 -24.70
CA ILE A 226 -6.56 -5.96 -25.30
C ILE A 226 -5.20 -6.59 -24.99
N VAL A 227 -4.11 -5.84 -25.14
CA VAL A 227 -2.76 -6.33 -24.84
C VAL A 227 -2.62 -6.64 -23.35
N GLY A 228 -3.04 -5.73 -22.47
CA GLY A 228 -3.00 -5.95 -21.03
C GLY A 228 -3.83 -7.16 -20.60
N LEU A 229 -5.06 -7.28 -21.09
CA LEU A 229 -5.92 -8.43 -20.83
C LEU A 229 -5.30 -9.73 -21.36
N GLY A 230 -4.74 -9.73 -22.57
CA GLY A 230 -4.09 -10.89 -23.15
C GLY A 230 -2.89 -11.37 -22.33
N LEU A 231 -2.03 -10.45 -21.89
CA LEU A 231 -0.87 -10.75 -21.04
C LEU A 231 -1.30 -11.33 -19.68
N GLU A 232 -2.30 -10.73 -19.03
CA GLU A 232 -2.81 -11.25 -17.76
C GLU A 232 -3.58 -12.57 -17.92
N LEU A 233 -4.27 -12.82 -19.05
CA LEU A 233 -4.90 -14.11 -19.34
C LEU A 233 -3.88 -15.22 -19.56
N ILE A 234 -2.76 -14.94 -20.26
CA ILE A 234 -1.65 -15.88 -20.39
C ILE A 234 -1.08 -16.20 -19.01
N ARG A 235 -0.84 -15.18 -18.20
CA ARG A 235 -0.35 -15.34 -16.83
C ARG A 235 -1.33 -16.14 -15.97
N ALA A 236 -2.63 -15.83 -16.03
CA ALA A 236 -3.67 -16.61 -15.35
C ALA A 236 -3.67 -18.07 -15.85
N GLY A 237 -3.48 -18.30 -17.15
CA GLY A 237 -3.33 -19.63 -17.74
C GLY A 237 -2.17 -20.41 -17.13
N ILE A 238 -0.98 -19.79 -17.09
CA ILE A 238 0.23 -20.34 -16.45
C ILE A 238 -0.02 -20.64 -14.97
N LEU A 239 -0.78 -19.82 -14.27
CA LEU A 239 -0.99 -19.97 -12.84
C LEU A 239 -2.05 -21.04 -12.53
N PHE A 240 -3.21 -21.01 -13.17
CA PHE A 240 -4.34 -21.89 -12.84
C PHE A 240 -4.23 -23.29 -13.45
N PHE A 241 -3.52 -23.46 -14.56
CA PHE A 241 -3.47 -24.73 -15.28
C PHE A 241 -2.05 -25.29 -15.33
N PRO A 242 -1.71 -26.32 -14.52
CA PRO A 242 -0.36 -26.90 -14.50
C PRO A 242 0.18 -27.33 -15.88
N TRP A 243 -0.70 -27.71 -16.81
CA TRP A 243 -0.33 -28.09 -18.18
C TRP A 243 -0.06 -26.91 -19.12
N PHE A 244 -0.49 -25.69 -18.78
CA PHE A 244 -0.25 -24.51 -19.60
C PHE A 244 1.23 -24.14 -19.57
N PRO A 245 1.85 -23.81 -20.72
CA PRO A 245 3.29 -23.58 -20.82
C PRO A 245 3.74 -22.34 -20.04
N ASP A 246 4.70 -22.50 -19.14
CA ASP A 246 5.27 -21.41 -18.34
C ASP A 246 6.29 -20.58 -19.12
N ILE A 247 5.83 -19.88 -20.17
CA ILE A 247 6.68 -19.06 -21.05
C ILE A 247 7.31 -17.85 -20.34
N TYR A 248 6.80 -17.48 -19.17
CA TYR A 248 7.30 -16.35 -18.37
C TYR A 248 8.11 -16.81 -17.15
N SER A 249 8.37 -18.11 -17.01
CA SER A 249 9.11 -18.69 -15.88
C SER A 249 8.50 -18.28 -14.53
N ILE A 250 7.18 -18.10 -14.42
CA ILE A 250 6.52 -17.60 -13.22
C ILE A 250 6.52 -18.67 -12.12
N ARG A 251 6.57 -19.95 -12.47
CA ARG A 251 6.59 -21.07 -11.50
C ARG A 251 7.98 -21.39 -10.96
N SER A 252 9.03 -20.87 -11.59
CA SER A 252 10.44 -21.15 -11.24
C SER A 252 11.21 -19.87 -10.93
N ASN A 253 12.29 -19.96 -10.16
CA ASN A 253 13.17 -18.82 -9.82
C ASN A 253 12.38 -17.60 -9.29
N THR A 254 11.47 -17.86 -8.34
CA THR A 254 10.71 -16.83 -7.61
C THR A 254 11.04 -16.92 -6.12
N CYS A 255 10.67 -15.90 -5.36
CA CYS A 255 11.04 -15.77 -3.97
C CYS A 255 9.95 -15.25 -3.01
N GLY A 256 9.26 -16.14 -2.29
CA GLY A 256 8.21 -15.77 -1.31
C GLY A 256 6.84 -16.40 -1.56
N GLY A 257 6.79 -17.65 -2.03
CA GLY A 257 5.55 -18.29 -2.50
C GLY A 257 5.25 -17.85 -3.93
N SER A 258 5.59 -18.75 -4.86
CA SER A 258 5.37 -18.88 -6.30
C SER A 258 4.87 -17.74 -7.22
N VAL A 259 4.90 -16.46 -6.83
CA VAL A 259 4.63 -15.34 -7.74
C VAL A 259 5.29 -14.04 -7.29
N THR A 260 6.27 -14.06 -6.40
CA THR A 260 7.15 -12.89 -6.20
C THR A 260 8.07 -12.75 -7.39
N HIS A 261 7.54 -12.03 -8.36
CA HIS A 261 8.05 -11.12 -9.38
C HIS A 261 9.51 -11.16 -9.78
N TRP A 262 10.47 -11.52 -8.98
CA TRP A 262 11.85 -11.16 -9.26
C TRP A 262 12.63 -12.35 -9.82
N LEU A 263 12.99 -12.26 -11.10
CA LEU A 263 13.89 -13.21 -11.75
C LEU A 263 15.31 -12.96 -11.22
N SER A 264 15.87 -13.94 -10.50
CA SER A 264 17.29 -13.95 -10.12
C SER A 264 18.04 -14.92 -11.02
N PHE A 265 19.17 -14.47 -11.56
CA PHE A 265 20.08 -15.32 -12.31
C PHE A 265 21.00 -16.06 -11.32
N PRO A 266 20.91 -17.41 -11.22
CA PRO A 266 21.79 -18.19 -10.36
C PRO A 266 23.26 -17.98 -10.72
N GLY A 267 24.16 -17.99 -9.73
CA GLY A 267 25.60 -17.85 -9.96
C GLY A 267 26.07 -16.44 -10.31
N THR A 268 25.18 -15.44 -10.24
CA THR A 268 25.51 -14.04 -10.50
C THR A 268 25.52 -13.23 -9.21
N THR A 269 26.30 -12.16 -9.18
CA THR A 269 26.24 -11.14 -8.11
C THR A 269 25.08 -10.18 -8.30
N TRP A 270 24.34 -10.30 -9.41
CA TRP A 270 23.23 -9.43 -9.74
C TRP A 270 22.11 -9.59 -8.71
N HIS A 271 21.74 -8.49 -8.06
CA HIS A 271 20.70 -8.46 -7.03
C HIS A 271 19.36 -7.94 -7.56
N TYR A 272 19.32 -7.01 -8.52
CA TYR A 272 18.08 -6.45 -9.03
C TYR A 272 17.22 -7.53 -9.70
N GLY A 273 16.11 -7.84 -9.06
CA GLY A 273 15.11 -8.68 -9.67
C GLY A 273 14.59 -8.03 -10.94
N LEU A 274 14.32 -8.83 -11.98
CA LEU A 274 13.42 -8.41 -13.04
C LEU A 274 12.00 -8.79 -12.65
N THR A 275 11.12 -7.80 -12.48
CA THR A 275 9.72 -8.05 -12.12
C THR A 275 9.01 -8.85 -13.21
N LYS A 276 8.25 -9.88 -12.86
CA LYS A 276 7.41 -10.68 -13.76
C LYS A 276 5.99 -10.10 -13.85
N LEU A 277 5.73 -8.97 -13.18
CA LEU A 277 4.48 -8.22 -13.30
C LEU A 277 4.51 -7.30 -14.49
N THR A 278 3.81 -7.69 -15.54
CA THR A 278 3.47 -6.84 -16.68
C THR A 278 2.89 -5.47 -16.28
N PRO A 279 2.02 -5.35 -15.25
CA PRO A 279 1.48 -4.04 -14.84
C PRO A 279 2.54 -3.11 -14.23
N VAL A 280 3.59 -3.63 -13.59
CA VAL A 280 4.66 -2.78 -13.02
C VAL A 280 5.37 -2.02 -14.13
N TYR A 281 5.67 -2.69 -15.24
CA TYR A 281 6.29 -2.02 -16.39
C TYR A 281 5.39 -0.94 -16.98
N ALA A 282 4.08 -1.16 -17.03
CA ALA A 282 3.14 -0.14 -17.48
C ALA A 282 3.12 1.08 -16.56
N LEU A 283 3.27 0.89 -15.25
CA LEU A 283 3.37 1.99 -14.28
C LEU A 283 4.69 2.76 -14.39
N LEU A 284 5.79 2.07 -14.68
CA LEU A 284 7.08 2.73 -14.90
C LEU A 284 7.03 3.70 -16.09
N LEU A 285 6.13 3.50 -17.07
CA LEU A 285 5.90 4.47 -18.15
C LEU A 285 5.26 5.79 -17.68
N LEU A 286 4.68 5.81 -16.47
CA LEU A 286 4.12 7.01 -15.85
C LEU A 286 5.14 7.73 -14.96
N ALA A 287 6.26 7.09 -14.64
CA ALA A 287 7.29 7.67 -13.79
C ALA A 287 8.10 8.72 -14.56
N PRO A 288 8.48 9.86 -13.95
CA PRO A 288 9.31 10.85 -14.61
C PRO A 288 10.66 10.28 -15.06
N LEU A 289 11.09 10.60 -16.29
CA LEU A 289 12.30 10.04 -16.88
C LEU A 289 13.57 10.29 -16.05
N HIS A 290 13.69 11.47 -15.42
CA HIS A 290 14.82 11.79 -14.54
C HIS A 290 14.86 10.90 -13.29
N SER A 291 13.69 10.53 -12.75
CA SER A 291 13.58 9.63 -11.61
C SER A 291 13.96 8.21 -12.02
N LEU A 292 13.47 7.73 -13.17
CA LEU A 292 13.86 6.45 -13.75
C LEU A 292 15.36 6.38 -14.01
N PHE A 293 15.95 7.42 -14.58
CA PHE A 293 17.39 7.50 -14.81
C PHE A 293 18.17 7.40 -13.49
N SER A 294 17.77 8.16 -12.47
CA SER A 294 18.42 8.12 -11.15
C SER A 294 18.35 6.72 -10.52
N ILE A 295 17.17 6.08 -10.56
CA ILE A 295 16.97 4.71 -10.05
C ILE A 295 17.88 3.72 -10.78
N VAL A 296 17.93 3.77 -12.12
CA VAL A 296 18.76 2.86 -12.91
C VAL A 296 20.25 3.11 -12.66
N PHE A 297 20.68 4.37 -12.64
CA PHE A 297 22.07 4.74 -12.41
C PHE A 297 22.56 4.27 -11.04
N TRP A 298 21.86 4.64 -9.97
CA TRP A 298 22.24 4.23 -8.61
C TRP A 298 22.07 2.73 -8.40
N GLY A 299 21.14 2.11 -9.11
CA GLY A 299 21.04 0.66 -9.17
C GLY A 299 22.29 0.01 -9.74
N ILE A 300 22.77 0.48 -10.89
CA ILE A 300 24.02 -0.03 -11.46
C ILE A 300 25.21 0.18 -10.50
N VAL A 301 25.28 1.33 -9.81
CA VAL A 301 26.32 1.57 -8.79
C VAL A 301 26.26 0.53 -7.67
N TYR A 302 25.06 0.23 -7.15
CA TYR A 302 24.85 -0.81 -6.14
C TYR A 302 25.33 -2.17 -6.63
N GLU A 303 25.00 -2.55 -7.87
CA GLU A 303 25.40 -3.84 -8.45
C GLU A 303 26.91 -3.95 -8.61
N ILE A 304 27.56 -2.90 -9.11
CA ILE A 304 29.02 -2.86 -9.27
C ILE A 304 29.69 -2.99 -7.90
N ALA A 305 29.25 -2.22 -6.91
CA ALA A 305 29.80 -2.29 -5.55
C ALA A 305 29.64 -3.68 -4.94
N SER A 306 28.45 -4.28 -5.07
CA SER A 306 28.16 -5.63 -4.60
C SER A 306 29.02 -6.68 -5.30
N ALA A 307 29.16 -6.60 -6.62
CA ALA A 307 29.99 -7.50 -7.40
C ALA A 307 31.47 -7.43 -7.00
N VAL A 308 32.00 -6.23 -6.81
CA VAL A 308 33.38 -6.02 -6.34
C VAL A 308 33.57 -6.62 -4.95
N ALA A 309 32.65 -6.36 -4.02
CA ALA A 309 32.76 -6.89 -2.66
C ALA A 309 32.67 -8.42 -2.61
N VAL A 310 31.82 -9.04 -3.44
CA VAL A 310 31.78 -10.51 -3.58
C VAL A 310 33.07 -11.04 -4.17
N ALA A 311 33.62 -10.40 -5.22
CA ALA A 311 34.87 -10.80 -5.84
C ALA A 311 36.08 -10.70 -4.88
N LEU A 312 36.03 -9.77 -3.92
CA LEU A 312 37.01 -9.64 -2.83
C LEU A 312 36.80 -10.64 -1.68
N GLY A 313 35.73 -11.45 -1.73
CA GLY A 313 35.46 -12.51 -0.76
C GLY A 313 34.67 -12.09 0.48
N TYR A 314 34.09 -10.88 0.53
CA TYR A 314 33.36 -10.40 1.71
C TYR A 314 32.02 -11.11 1.96
N TYR A 315 31.37 -11.62 0.91
CA TYR A 315 30.02 -12.22 1.01
C TYR A 315 30.02 -13.64 0.43
N THR A 316 30.47 -14.61 1.22
CA THR A 316 30.53 -16.03 0.81
C THR A 316 29.14 -16.62 0.64
N GLY A 317 28.90 -17.36 -0.44
CA GLY A 317 27.61 -17.97 -0.74
C GLY A 317 26.56 -17.01 -1.33
N TYR A 318 26.90 -15.72 -1.50
CA TYR A 318 25.97 -14.72 -2.03
C TYR A 318 25.43 -15.07 -3.43
N VAL A 319 26.28 -15.61 -4.31
CA VAL A 319 25.89 -16.00 -5.68
C VAL A 319 24.95 -17.21 -5.73
N ASP A 320 24.91 -17.99 -4.66
CA ASP A 320 24.05 -19.17 -4.50
C ASP A 320 22.71 -18.82 -3.87
N MET A 321 22.55 -17.60 -3.34
CA MET A 321 21.30 -17.12 -2.78
C MET A 321 20.26 -16.81 -3.88
N GLY A 322 19.00 -17.13 -3.62
CA GLY A 322 17.88 -16.63 -4.41
C GLY A 322 17.66 -15.12 -4.22
N PHE A 323 16.77 -14.50 -5.02
CA PHE A 323 16.52 -13.06 -4.98
C PHE A 323 16.28 -12.49 -3.56
N CYS A 324 15.32 -13.02 -2.78
CA CYS A 324 15.09 -12.49 -1.42
C CYS A 324 16.28 -12.72 -0.51
N GLY A 325 17.05 -13.79 -0.75
CA GLY A 325 18.26 -14.04 0.01
C GLY A 325 19.21 -12.87 -0.17
N LYS A 326 19.51 -12.52 -1.42
CA LYS A 326 20.38 -11.40 -1.77
C LYS A 326 19.85 -10.04 -1.27
N SER A 327 18.53 -9.83 -1.29
CA SER A 327 17.91 -8.53 -0.98
C SER A 327 17.55 -8.33 0.49
N TRP A 328 17.21 -9.38 1.23
CA TRP A 328 16.58 -9.28 2.55
C TRP A 328 17.16 -10.20 3.62
N CYS A 329 18.02 -11.17 3.30
CA CYS A 329 18.65 -11.96 4.36
C CYS A 329 19.62 -11.09 5.17
N GLY A 330 19.57 -11.28 6.50
CA GLY A 330 20.37 -10.54 7.45
C GLY A 330 21.83 -10.95 7.54
N GLN A 331 22.29 -11.92 6.75
CA GLN A 331 23.66 -12.45 6.78
C GLN A 331 24.17 -12.80 5.39
N GLY A 332 25.46 -12.60 5.15
CA GLY A 332 26.12 -12.90 3.87
C GLY A 332 25.67 -12.01 2.71
N THR A 333 25.17 -10.80 2.99
CA THR A 333 24.62 -9.89 1.97
C THR A 333 25.22 -8.47 2.07
N PRO A 334 25.40 -7.79 0.92
CA PRO A 334 25.71 -6.36 0.85
C PRO A 334 24.69 -5.46 1.56
N PHE A 335 23.47 -5.95 1.74
CA PHE A 335 22.39 -5.20 2.39
C PHE A 335 22.61 -5.11 3.90
N ALA A 336 22.94 -6.23 4.56
CA ALA A 336 23.00 -6.31 6.01
C ALA A 336 24.41 -6.13 6.59
N GLU A 337 25.45 -6.57 5.88
CA GLU A 337 26.80 -6.71 6.43
C GLU A 337 27.82 -5.73 5.83
N PRO A 338 28.87 -5.37 6.59
CA PRO A 338 30.03 -4.64 6.06
C PRO A 338 30.75 -5.43 4.95
N PRO A 339 31.47 -4.75 4.03
CA PRO A 339 31.80 -3.33 4.05
C PRO A 339 30.74 -2.38 3.49
N LEU A 340 29.65 -2.88 2.90
CA LEU A 340 28.67 -2.02 2.20
C LEU A 340 27.47 -1.65 3.08
N ALA A 341 26.88 -2.63 3.78
CA ALA A 341 25.77 -2.45 4.72
C ALA A 341 24.66 -1.49 4.22
N PHE A 342 24.20 -1.68 2.98
CA PHE A 342 23.29 -0.75 2.30
C PHE A 342 21.95 -0.53 3.03
N GLY A 343 21.48 -1.48 3.84
CA GLY A 343 20.29 -1.29 4.67
C GLY A 343 20.42 -0.13 5.67
N SER A 344 21.62 0.08 6.20
CA SER A 344 21.93 1.23 7.05
C SER A 344 21.93 2.53 6.25
N LEU A 345 22.47 2.51 5.03
CA LEU A 345 22.45 3.66 4.12
C LEU A 345 21.02 4.06 3.78
N ILE A 346 20.16 3.10 3.40
CA ILE A 346 18.75 3.35 3.06
C ILE A 346 18.03 4.01 4.24
N SER A 347 18.22 3.48 5.45
CA SER A 347 17.64 4.05 6.67
C SER A 347 18.12 5.49 6.91
N GLY A 348 19.43 5.73 6.73
CA GLY A 348 20.01 7.08 6.84
C GLY A 348 19.51 8.05 5.76
N VAL A 349 19.32 7.58 4.53
CA VAL A 349 18.77 8.38 3.42
C VAL A 349 17.31 8.72 3.66
N MET A 350 16.49 7.79 4.17
CA MET A 350 15.10 8.07 4.53
C MET A 350 15.01 9.15 5.62
N LEU A 351 15.81 9.03 6.68
CA LEU A 351 15.88 10.05 7.72
C LEU A 351 16.40 11.40 7.18
N GLY A 352 17.41 11.35 6.32
CA GLY A 352 17.96 12.53 5.65
C GLY A 352 16.91 13.23 4.77
N ALA A 353 16.15 12.47 3.99
CA ALA A 353 15.06 12.98 3.17
C ALA A 353 13.99 13.67 4.03
N PHE A 354 13.57 13.04 5.14
CA PHE A 354 12.65 13.63 6.09
C PHE A 354 13.15 14.98 6.64
N ILE A 355 14.40 15.04 7.10
CA ILE A 355 15.02 16.27 7.60
C ILE A 355 15.12 17.33 6.50
N MET A 356 15.51 16.93 5.28
CA MET A 356 15.59 17.83 4.13
C MET A 356 14.22 18.41 3.78
N THR A 357 13.15 17.62 3.80
CA THR A 357 11.79 18.10 3.57
C THR A 357 11.40 19.14 4.61
N ILE A 358 11.65 18.89 5.90
CA ILE A 358 11.39 19.89 6.96
C ILE A 358 12.18 21.18 6.70
N PHE A 359 13.44 21.07 6.30
CA PHE A 359 14.28 22.23 6.04
C PHE A 359 13.81 23.04 4.82
N HIS A 360 13.49 22.39 3.70
CA HIS A 360 13.01 23.06 2.50
C HIS A 360 11.65 23.70 2.73
N GLU A 361 10.74 22.98 3.38
CA GLU A 361 9.37 23.41 3.65
C GLU A 361 9.20 24.24 4.93
N ARG A 362 10.29 24.63 5.60
CA ARG A 362 10.25 25.36 6.87
C ARG A 362 9.36 26.61 6.84
N HIS A 363 9.35 27.35 5.73
CA HIS A 363 8.53 28.55 5.59
C HIS A 363 7.04 28.20 5.47
N HIS A 364 6.72 27.14 4.73
CA HIS A 364 5.36 26.62 4.60
C HIS A 364 4.84 26.08 5.94
N ILE A 365 5.67 25.30 6.65
CA ILE A 365 5.34 24.80 7.99
C ILE A 365 5.06 25.96 8.95
N VAL A 366 5.93 26.98 9.00
CA VAL A 366 5.73 28.15 9.86
C VAL A 366 4.47 28.93 9.46
N MET A 367 4.17 29.06 8.16
CA MET A 367 2.96 29.71 7.66
C MET A 367 1.71 28.97 8.14
N THR A 368 1.64 27.66 7.94
CA THR A 368 0.48 26.84 8.32
C THR A 368 0.30 26.78 9.84
N LEU A 369 1.38 26.80 10.63
CA LEU A 369 1.31 26.93 12.09
C LEU A 369 0.76 28.28 12.54
N LYS A 370 1.18 29.39 11.89
CA LYS A 370 0.60 30.72 12.14
C LYS A 370 -0.88 30.78 11.76
N MET A 371 -1.29 30.05 10.73
CA MET A 371 -2.70 29.93 10.37
C MET A 371 -3.50 29.11 11.38
N ALA A 372 -2.92 28.02 11.88
CA ALA A 372 -3.56 27.15 12.85
C ALA A 372 -3.73 27.80 14.23
N PHE A 373 -2.71 28.51 14.73
CA PHE A 373 -2.64 28.97 16.13
C PHE A 373 -2.37 30.47 16.30
N GLY A 374 -1.88 31.16 15.28
CA GLY A 374 -1.40 32.56 15.35
C GLY A 374 -2.43 33.62 14.96
N GLY A 375 -3.68 33.26 14.67
CA GLY A 375 -4.75 34.19 14.31
C GLY A 375 -4.66 34.79 12.90
N VAL A 376 -3.61 34.47 12.14
CA VAL A 376 -3.49 34.84 10.72
C VAL A 376 -4.44 33.96 9.92
N ARG A 377 -5.42 34.54 9.21
CA ARG A 377 -6.29 33.79 8.30
C ARG A 377 -6.13 34.32 6.90
N ASP A 378 -5.62 33.48 6.00
CA ASP A 378 -5.71 33.74 4.57
C ASP A 378 -6.84 32.89 4.01
N THR A 379 -8.03 33.48 3.95
CA THR A 379 -9.23 32.80 3.47
C THR A 379 -9.12 32.36 2.01
N LYS A 380 -8.22 32.95 1.21
CA LYS A 380 -8.03 32.52 -0.17
C LYS A 380 -7.20 31.24 -0.23
N VAL A 381 -6.16 31.17 0.58
CA VAL A 381 -5.30 29.98 0.66
C VAL A 381 -6.05 28.81 1.31
N GLU A 382 -6.79 29.03 2.39
CA GLU A 382 -7.54 27.95 3.05
C GLU A 382 -8.78 27.49 2.27
N ALA A 383 -9.35 28.32 1.38
CA ALA A 383 -10.54 27.94 0.61
C ALA A 383 -10.29 26.82 -0.43
N GLU A 384 -9.04 26.65 -0.86
CA GLU A 384 -8.64 25.59 -1.79
C GLU A 384 -8.20 24.31 -1.08
N GLU A 385 -8.12 24.33 0.26
CA GLU A 385 -7.71 23.18 1.06
C GLU A 385 -8.91 22.31 1.48
N PRO A 386 -8.74 20.99 1.56
CA PRO A 386 -9.82 20.07 1.95
C PRO A 386 -10.26 20.23 3.41
N MET A 387 -9.42 20.83 4.25
CA MET A 387 -9.75 21.20 5.62
C MET A 387 -8.87 22.37 6.09
N SER A 388 -9.32 23.07 7.13
CA SER A 388 -8.52 24.15 7.72
C SER A 388 -7.18 23.64 8.26
N TYR A 389 -6.12 24.46 8.19
CA TYR A 389 -4.82 24.09 8.75
C TYR A 389 -4.89 23.87 10.26
N ARG A 390 -5.81 24.55 10.95
CA ARG A 390 -6.07 24.30 12.37
C ARG A 390 -6.52 22.87 12.62
N SER A 391 -7.49 22.36 11.84
CA SER A 391 -7.95 20.97 11.96
C SER A 391 -6.83 19.99 11.63
N ALA A 392 -6.08 20.23 10.56
CA ALA A 392 -4.99 19.36 10.13
C ALA A 392 -3.90 19.22 11.20
N TRP A 393 -3.44 20.34 11.77
CA TRP A 393 -2.45 20.34 12.85
C TRP A 393 -2.98 19.72 14.15
N ILE A 394 -4.23 19.97 14.52
CA ILE A 394 -4.84 19.34 15.71
C ILE A 394 -4.91 17.82 15.54
N ILE A 395 -5.40 17.35 14.39
CA ILE A 395 -5.48 15.92 14.10
C ILE A 395 -4.10 15.28 14.15
N LEU A 396 -3.09 15.92 13.54
CA LEU A 396 -1.71 15.45 13.56
C LEU A 396 -1.17 15.33 14.99
N ILE A 397 -1.22 16.41 15.77
CA ILE A 397 -0.64 16.48 17.12
C ILE A 397 -1.37 15.53 18.07
N VAL A 398 -2.71 15.55 18.08
CA VAL A 398 -3.50 14.72 18.98
C VAL A 398 -3.30 13.24 18.65
N SER A 399 -3.34 12.86 17.37
CA SER A 399 -3.14 11.47 16.97
C SER A 399 -1.72 10.99 17.29
N PHE A 400 -0.70 11.84 17.10
CA PHE A 400 0.67 11.53 17.47
C PHE A 400 0.82 11.29 18.98
N ILE A 401 0.29 12.20 19.82
CA ILE A 401 0.33 12.05 21.29
C ILE A 401 -0.41 10.79 21.73
N LEU A 402 -1.59 10.52 21.17
CA LEU A 402 -2.37 9.34 21.50
C LEU A 402 -1.67 8.04 21.08
N LEU A 403 -0.95 8.03 19.95
CA LEU A 403 -0.17 6.86 19.53
C LEU A 403 1.04 6.62 20.44
N VAL A 404 1.75 7.68 20.85
CA VAL A 404 2.82 7.58 21.86
C VAL A 404 2.27 7.04 23.18
N ALA A 405 1.12 7.53 23.64
CA ALA A 405 0.47 7.05 24.85
C ALA A 405 0.03 5.58 24.72
N LEU A 406 -0.47 5.17 23.55
CA LEU A 406 -0.87 3.80 23.26
C LEU A 406 0.33 2.85 23.32
N PHE A 407 1.48 3.22 22.75
CA PHE A 407 2.70 2.41 22.88
C PHE A 407 3.27 2.44 24.30
N THR A 408 3.21 3.57 25.00
CA THR A 408 3.65 3.62 26.41
C THR A 408 2.81 2.68 27.28
N SER A 409 1.50 2.54 26.97
CA SER A 409 0.62 1.61 27.68
C SER A 409 1.07 0.15 27.59
N THR A 410 1.85 -0.22 26.58
CA THR A 410 2.38 -1.59 26.43
C THR A 410 3.63 -1.87 27.26
N GLY A 411 4.11 -0.88 28.03
CA GLY A 411 5.33 -1.00 28.84
C GLY A 411 6.58 -0.44 28.15
N MET A 412 6.44 0.15 26.96
CA MET A 412 7.54 0.86 26.30
C MET A 412 7.89 2.15 27.05
N SER A 413 9.18 2.51 27.04
CA SER A 413 9.60 3.83 27.50
C SER A 413 9.02 4.92 26.59
N VAL A 414 8.72 6.10 27.14
CA VAL A 414 8.22 7.25 26.39
C VAL A 414 9.13 7.58 25.20
N TRP A 415 10.45 7.46 25.39
CA TRP A 415 11.43 7.67 24.31
C TRP A 415 11.27 6.66 23.18
N ALA A 416 11.21 5.36 23.49
CA ALA A 416 11.02 4.32 22.48
C ALA A 416 9.67 4.48 21.76
N SER A 417 8.60 4.80 22.50
CA SER A 417 7.28 5.06 21.93
C SER A 417 7.28 6.27 20.99
N PHE A 418 7.99 7.34 21.34
CA PHE A 418 8.15 8.51 20.47
C PHE A 418 8.89 8.16 19.17
N VAL A 419 10.01 7.45 19.28
CA VAL A 419 10.82 7.05 18.11
C VAL A 419 10.02 6.14 17.19
N ILE A 420 9.35 5.11 17.72
CA ILE A 420 8.52 4.20 16.92
C ILE A 420 7.35 4.94 16.26
N THR A 421 6.80 5.97 16.90
CA THR A 421 5.72 6.76 16.28
C THR A 421 6.25 7.63 15.13
N LEU A 422 7.52 8.01 15.17
CA LEU A 422 8.17 8.86 14.17
C LEU A 422 8.66 8.07 12.95
N THR A 423 9.07 6.82 13.14
CA THR A 423 9.62 5.92 12.11
C THR A 423 8.56 4.99 11.55
#